data_AF-A0A0G4L007-F1
#
_entry.id   AF-A0A0G4L007-F1
#
_cell.length_a   1.000
_cell.length_b   1.000
_cell.length_c   1.000
_cell.angle_alpha   90.00
_cell.angle_beta   90.00
_cell.angle_gamma   90.00
#
_symmetry.space_group_name_H-M   'P 1'
#
loop_
_entity.id
_entity.type
_entity.pdbx_description
1 polymer ?
#
loop_
_entity_poly.entity_id
_entity_poly.type
_entity_poly.pdbx_seq_one_letter_code
_entity_poly.pdbx_strand_id
1 'polypeptide(L)'
;MAAAVDQKIPAFENTSLDDITRVTDTLRATFRSYKTKDIQWRLVQLRKFYWAFEDYTPALINALRQDLRKSKHEALLSEINWIKDDCLYLIKNLERFTKDEPVSDVPMTFIMMKPRVRKEPLGMTPHEILPKLFGELKTRYAERPGGYTRVLRTEPRNAYDQAPSAILELVDGPRDLRFTMTAKAVARGQHEGWAMNDVTQKNVDKVTRYREGGKKALDKLVSQFKHLSRHSAARQALLRGLVTSLVKHEHIQTTWPKAKEAQRLAEKLITLAKRDNEATRRKAQGILYV
;
A
#
# COMPACT_ATOMS: atom_id res chain seq x y z
N MET A 1 -44.47 25.11 32.58
CA MET A 1 -43.13 25.22 33.21
C MET A 1 -42.82 23.89 33.86
N ALA A 2 -41.99 23.04 33.24
CA ALA A 2 -41.56 21.79 33.85
C ALA A 2 -40.48 22.12 34.89
N ALA A 3 -40.71 21.73 36.13
CA ALA A 3 -39.77 21.93 37.24
C ALA A 3 -38.41 21.36 36.84
N ALA A 4 -37.37 22.20 36.88
CA ALA A 4 -36.00 21.74 36.78
C ALA A 4 -35.75 20.84 38.00
N VAL A 5 -35.73 19.52 37.78
CA VAL A 5 -35.26 18.58 38.78
C VAL A 5 -33.79 18.92 38.98
N ASP A 6 -33.50 19.66 40.03
CA ASP A 6 -32.15 19.97 40.47
C ASP A 6 -31.54 18.68 41.03
N GLN A 7 -31.14 17.79 40.11
CA GLN A 7 -30.41 16.58 40.46
C GLN A 7 -29.07 17.04 41.03
N LYS A 8 -28.98 17.08 42.36
CA LYS A 8 -27.74 17.35 43.09
C LYS A 8 -26.67 16.38 42.58
N ILE A 9 -25.70 16.91 41.84
CA ILE A 9 -24.50 16.17 41.47
C ILE A 9 -23.83 15.76 42.78
N PRO A 10 -23.47 14.48 42.97
CA PRO A 10 -22.74 14.04 44.15
C PRO A 10 -21.51 14.90 44.38
N ALA A 11 -21.14 15.11 45.65
CA ALA A 11 -19.91 15.83 45.96
C ALA A 11 -18.72 15.11 45.32
N PHE A 12 -17.76 15.87 44.81
CA PHE A 12 -16.55 15.31 44.22
C PHE A 12 -15.75 14.57 45.30
N GLU A 13 -15.51 13.28 45.07
CA GLU A 13 -14.62 12.47 45.89
C GLU A 13 -13.35 12.15 45.10
N ASN A 14 -12.19 12.41 45.70
CA ASN A 14 -10.91 12.10 45.08
C ASN A 14 -10.66 10.59 45.11
N THR A 15 -10.16 10.04 44.01
CA THR A 15 -9.68 8.65 43.97
C THR A 15 -8.35 8.56 44.73
N SER A 16 -8.20 7.58 45.61
CA SER A 16 -6.95 7.36 46.34
C SER A 16 -5.78 7.02 45.40
N LEU A 17 -4.55 7.37 45.79
CA LEU A 17 -3.34 7.04 45.00
C LEU A 17 -3.17 5.51 44.82
N ASP A 18 -3.54 4.74 45.84
CA ASP A 18 -3.49 3.28 45.82
C ASP A 18 -4.47 2.71 44.79
N ASP A 19 -5.70 3.25 44.73
CA ASP A 19 -6.68 2.85 43.74
C ASP A 19 -6.27 3.22 42.32
N ILE A 20 -5.70 4.42 42.12
CA ILE A 20 -5.18 4.82 40.81
C ILE A 20 -4.10 3.84 40.35
N THR A 21 -3.16 3.49 41.24
CA THR A 21 -2.07 2.55 40.94
C THR A 21 -2.63 1.18 40.58
N ARG A 22 -3.54 0.64 41.41
CA ARG A 22 -4.21 -0.64 41.19
C ARG A 22 -4.97 -0.71 39.87
N VAL A 23 -5.74 0.33 39.55
CA VAL A 23 -6.48 0.43 38.28
C VAL A 23 -5.51 0.47 37.10
N THR A 24 -4.47 1.31 37.20
CA THR A 24 -3.46 1.47 36.14
C THR A 24 -2.71 0.16 35.88
N ASP A 25 -2.32 -0.56 36.93
CA ASP A 25 -1.64 -1.84 36.81
C ASP A 25 -2.54 -2.92 36.23
N THR A 26 -3.81 -2.94 36.62
CA THR A 26 -4.82 -3.83 36.03
C THR A 26 -4.99 -3.55 34.54
N LEU A 27 -5.07 -2.28 34.13
CA LEU A 27 -5.18 -1.88 32.73
C LEU A 27 -3.94 -2.31 31.94
N ARG A 28 -2.73 -2.06 32.48
CA ARG A 28 -1.46 -2.46 31.87
C ARG A 28 -1.35 -3.98 31.74
N ALA A 29 -1.70 -4.71 32.80
CA ALA A 29 -1.67 -6.18 32.79
C ALA A 29 -2.67 -6.75 31.78
N THR A 30 -3.88 -6.19 31.72
CA THR A 30 -4.92 -6.59 30.76
C THR A 30 -4.46 -6.30 29.32
N PHE A 31 -3.91 -5.11 29.06
CA PHE A 31 -3.37 -4.76 27.75
C PHE A 31 -2.23 -5.70 27.33
N ARG A 32 -1.31 -6.00 28.25
CA ARG A 32 -0.19 -6.94 28.04
C ARG A 32 -0.61 -8.41 27.96
N SER A 33 -1.82 -8.76 28.39
CA SER A 33 -2.31 -10.13 28.28
C SER A 33 -2.66 -10.53 26.84
N TYR A 34 -2.76 -9.55 25.93
CA TYR A 34 -3.17 -9.72 24.54
C TYR A 34 -4.53 -10.42 24.38
N LYS A 35 -5.33 -10.48 25.44
CA LYS A 35 -6.66 -11.06 25.41
C LYS A 35 -7.67 -9.95 25.40
N THR A 36 -8.45 -9.90 24.33
CA THR A 36 -9.61 -9.02 24.29
C THR A 36 -10.81 -9.70 24.93
N LYS A 37 -11.73 -8.90 25.48
CA LYS A 37 -13.01 -9.41 25.98
C LYS A 37 -13.86 -9.90 24.80
N ASP A 38 -14.69 -10.90 25.06
CA ASP A 38 -15.55 -11.50 24.06
C ASP A 38 -16.57 -10.48 23.51
N ILE A 39 -17.11 -10.80 22.33
CA ILE A 39 -18.02 -9.90 21.61
C ILE A 39 -19.30 -9.64 22.43
N GLN A 40 -19.82 -10.65 23.14
CA GLN A 40 -21.05 -10.50 23.93
C GLN A 40 -20.82 -9.54 25.10
N TRP A 41 -19.69 -9.67 25.81
CA TRP A 41 -19.31 -8.75 26.86
C TRP A 41 -19.22 -7.30 26.34
N ARG A 42 -18.60 -7.08 25.17
CA ARG A 42 -18.50 -5.74 24.56
C ARG A 42 -19.86 -5.19 24.15
N LEU A 43 -20.73 -6.01 23.57
CA LEU A 43 -22.10 -5.61 23.23
C LEU A 43 -22.88 -5.21 24.48
N VAL A 44 -22.73 -5.95 25.58
CA VAL A 44 -23.35 -5.60 26.87
C VAL A 44 -22.81 -4.26 27.37
N GLN A 45 -21.50 -4.00 27.29
CA GLN A 45 -20.95 -2.70 27.70
C GLN A 45 -21.47 -1.55 26.84
N LEU A 46 -21.51 -1.70 25.51
CA LEU A 46 -22.02 -0.67 24.61
C LEU A 46 -23.51 -0.38 24.89
N ARG A 47 -24.31 -1.41 25.17
CA ARG A 47 -25.73 -1.24 25.56
C ARG A 47 -25.86 -0.52 26.90
N LYS A 48 -25.06 -0.91 27.90
CA LYS A 48 -25.03 -0.22 29.20
C LYS A 48 -24.64 1.25 29.04
N PHE A 49 -23.66 1.53 28.18
CA PHE A 49 -23.20 2.89 27.92
C PHE A 49 -24.27 3.72 27.21
N TYR A 50 -24.96 3.16 26.21
CA TYR A 50 -26.12 3.80 25.59
C TYR A 50 -27.19 4.17 26.63
N TRP A 51 -27.59 3.21 27.47
CA TRP A 51 -28.61 3.44 28.50
C TRP A 51 -28.15 4.43 29.56
N ALA A 52 -26.86 4.43 29.93
CA ALA A 52 -26.33 5.45 30.83
C ALA A 52 -26.52 6.87 30.25
N PHE A 53 -26.27 7.07 28.95
CA PHE A 53 -26.52 8.37 28.32
C PHE A 53 -28.00 8.71 28.23
N GLU A 54 -28.87 7.73 27.98
CA GLU A 54 -30.33 7.93 28.00
C GLU A 54 -30.83 8.32 29.39
N ASP A 55 -30.58 7.48 30.39
CA ASP A 55 -31.11 7.60 31.75
C ASP A 55 -30.58 8.86 32.45
N TYR A 56 -29.32 9.19 32.23
CA TYR A 56 -28.67 10.37 32.82
C TYR A 56 -28.68 11.60 31.91
N THR A 57 -29.43 11.61 30.80
CA THR A 57 -29.55 12.78 29.91
C THR A 57 -29.85 14.09 30.67
N PRO A 58 -30.80 14.14 31.62
CA PRO A 58 -31.08 15.37 32.37
C PRO A 58 -29.87 15.87 33.19
N ALA A 59 -29.16 14.96 33.87
CA ALA A 59 -27.96 15.29 34.64
C ALA A 59 -26.83 15.78 33.73
N LEU A 60 -26.61 15.11 32.59
CA LEU A 60 -25.57 15.47 31.62
C LEU A 60 -25.84 16.85 31.01
N ILE A 61 -27.08 17.17 30.65
CA ILE A 61 -27.45 18.51 30.17
C ILE A 61 -27.16 19.56 31.25
N ASN A 62 -27.50 19.27 32.51
CA ASN A 62 -27.27 20.21 33.61
C ASN A 62 -25.76 20.44 33.83
N ALA A 63 -24.97 19.37 33.87
CA ALA A 63 -23.51 19.45 34.00
C ALA A 63 -22.88 20.25 32.85
N LEU A 64 -23.21 19.91 31.59
CA LEU A 64 -22.71 20.63 30.41
C LEU A 64 -23.13 22.11 30.39
N ARG A 65 -24.30 22.43 30.91
CA ARG A 65 -24.76 23.81 31.08
C ARG A 65 -23.97 24.54 32.16
N GLN A 66 -23.64 23.88 33.27
CA GLN A 66 -22.89 24.49 34.37
C GLN A 66 -21.43 24.73 33.99
N ASP A 67 -20.78 23.69 33.45
CA ASP A 67 -19.34 23.69 33.20
C ASP A 67 -18.97 24.40 31.89
N LEU A 68 -19.72 24.11 30.81
CA LEU A 68 -19.40 24.57 29.46
C LEU A 68 -20.39 25.60 28.91
N ARG A 69 -21.40 25.98 29.70
CA ARG A 69 -22.46 26.94 29.31
C ARG A 69 -23.24 26.53 28.05
N LYS A 70 -23.24 25.24 27.70
CA LYS A 70 -24.00 24.74 26.54
C LYS A 70 -25.50 24.85 26.76
N SER A 71 -26.21 25.24 25.72
CA SER A 71 -27.67 25.17 25.72
C SER A 71 -28.14 23.72 25.68
N LYS A 72 -29.38 23.43 26.12
CA LYS A 72 -29.96 22.08 26.05
C LYS A 72 -29.88 21.49 24.64
N HIS A 73 -30.20 22.30 23.62
CA HIS A 73 -30.21 21.85 22.24
C HIS A 73 -28.80 21.49 21.76
N GLU A 74 -27.81 22.32 22.09
CA GLU A 74 -26.42 22.08 21.73
C GLU A 74 -25.86 20.84 22.42
N ALA A 75 -26.11 20.69 23.73
CA ALA A 75 -25.69 19.52 24.50
C ALA A 75 -26.28 18.20 23.95
N LEU A 76 -27.56 18.22 23.58
CA LEU A 76 -28.21 17.06 22.97
C LEU A 76 -27.63 16.72 21.61
N LEU A 77 -27.45 17.71 20.73
CA LEU A 77 -27.02 17.47 19.35
C LEU A 77 -25.54 17.10 19.24
N SER A 78 -24.66 17.81 19.98
CA SER A 78 -23.21 17.68 19.82
C SER A 78 -22.57 16.60 20.69
N GLU A 79 -23.15 16.29 21.86
CA GLU A 79 -22.54 15.36 22.82
C GLU A 79 -23.40 14.11 22.99
N ILE A 80 -24.65 14.28 23.46
CA ILE A 80 -25.44 13.15 23.98
C ILE A 80 -25.97 12.27 22.84
N ASN A 81 -26.67 12.83 21.86
CA ASN A 81 -27.25 12.05 20.77
C ASN A 81 -26.17 11.47 19.87
N TRP A 82 -25.08 12.21 19.63
CA TRP A 82 -23.96 11.72 18.83
C TRP A 82 -23.35 10.45 19.44
N ILE A 83 -23.08 10.46 20.75
CA ILE A 83 -22.56 9.28 21.46
C ILE A 83 -23.55 8.11 21.42
N LYS A 84 -24.85 8.39 21.60
CA LYS A 84 -25.89 7.35 21.51
C LYS A 84 -25.95 6.71 20.13
N ASP A 85 -25.90 7.51 19.07
CA ASP A 85 -25.91 7.04 17.70
C ASP A 85 -24.65 6.22 17.38
N ASP A 86 -23.48 6.64 17.87
CA ASP A 86 -22.24 5.87 17.77
C ASP A 86 -22.34 4.53 18.50
N CYS A 87 -22.95 4.48 19.69
CA CYS A 87 -23.20 3.24 20.41
C CYS A 87 -24.07 2.29 19.58
N LEU A 88 -25.17 2.80 19.00
CA LEU A 88 -26.06 2.00 18.14
C LEU A 88 -25.35 1.51 16.88
N TYR A 89 -24.57 2.38 16.25
CA TYR A 89 -23.76 2.03 15.09
C TYR A 89 -22.77 0.91 15.41
N LEU A 90 -22.04 1.03 16.53
CA LEU A 90 -21.10 0.02 16.98
C LEU A 90 -21.83 -1.27 17.34
N ILE A 91 -22.94 -1.24 18.08
CA ILE A 91 -23.74 -2.43 18.41
C ILE A 91 -24.16 -3.19 17.14
N LYS A 92 -24.61 -2.47 16.10
CA LYS A 92 -25.06 -3.06 14.83
C LYS A 92 -23.90 -3.67 14.02
N ASN A 93 -22.71 -3.09 14.11
CA ASN A 93 -21.60 -3.45 13.22
C ASN A 93 -20.45 -4.20 13.92
N LEU A 94 -20.46 -4.33 15.25
CA LEU A 94 -19.34 -4.88 16.01
C LEU A 94 -18.95 -6.28 15.53
N GLU A 95 -19.94 -7.16 15.33
CA GLU A 95 -19.68 -8.51 14.85
C GLU A 95 -18.96 -8.49 13.50
N ARG A 96 -19.42 -7.66 12.56
CA ARG A 96 -18.77 -7.46 11.25
C ARG A 96 -17.35 -6.94 11.41
N PHE A 97 -17.12 -5.95 12.28
CA PHE A 97 -15.80 -5.37 12.50
C PHE A 97 -14.81 -6.36 13.12
N THR A 98 -15.30 -7.34 13.86
CA THR A 98 -14.48 -8.39 14.49
C THR A 98 -14.29 -9.64 13.64
N LYS A 99 -14.91 -9.74 12.45
CA LYS A 99 -14.75 -10.92 11.58
C LYS A 99 -13.35 -10.97 11.00
N ASP A 100 -12.79 -12.18 10.95
CA ASP A 100 -11.49 -12.40 10.33
C ASP A 100 -11.56 -12.09 8.82
N GLU A 101 -10.56 -11.39 8.30
CA GLU A 101 -10.48 -11.02 6.89
C GLU A 101 -9.60 -11.99 6.10
N PRO A 102 -9.98 -12.37 4.87
CA PRO A 102 -9.12 -13.23 4.05
C PRO A 102 -7.85 -12.50 3.61
N VAL A 103 -6.72 -13.22 3.58
CA VAL A 103 -5.45 -12.69 3.06
C VAL A 103 -5.44 -12.77 1.54
N SER A 104 -5.23 -11.65 0.84
CA SER A 104 -5.17 -11.60 -0.63
C SER A 104 -3.83 -12.09 -1.20
N ASP A 105 -2.74 -11.93 -0.46
CA ASP A 105 -1.36 -12.06 -0.97
C ASP A 105 -0.67 -13.30 -0.41
N VAL A 106 -1.32 -14.46 -0.51
CA VAL A 106 -0.76 -15.73 -0.02
C VAL A 106 -0.08 -16.52 -1.14
N PRO A 107 1.14 -17.05 -0.91
CA PRO A 107 1.77 -17.96 -1.85
C PRO A 107 0.85 -19.14 -2.17
N MET A 108 0.87 -19.60 -3.43
CA MET A 108 0.01 -20.70 -3.92
C MET A 108 0.04 -21.95 -3.04
N THR A 109 1.16 -22.23 -2.39
CA THR A 109 1.33 -23.35 -1.46
C THR A 109 0.40 -23.30 -0.25
N PHE A 110 -0.02 -22.12 0.18
CA PHE A 110 -0.81 -21.89 1.41
C PHE A 110 -2.27 -21.53 1.14
N ILE A 111 -2.70 -21.41 -0.12
CA ILE A 111 -4.09 -21.08 -0.48
C ILE A 111 -5.09 -22.07 0.10
N MET A 112 -4.76 -23.36 0.14
CA MET A 112 -5.63 -24.41 0.69
C MET A 112 -5.84 -24.30 2.20
N MET A 113 -4.95 -23.62 2.92
CA MET A 113 -5.06 -23.42 4.37
C MET A 113 -6.04 -22.30 4.74
N LYS A 114 -6.59 -21.56 3.75
CA LYS A 114 -7.52 -20.43 3.94
C LYS A 114 -7.09 -19.48 5.06
N PRO A 115 -5.86 -18.96 5.02
CA PRO A 115 -5.37 -18.06 6.06
C PRO A 115 -6.25 -16.81 6.18
N ARG A 116 -6.56 -16.44 7.42
CA ARG A 116 -7.36 -15.26 7.75
C ARG A 116 -6.61 -14.36 8.72
N VAL A 117 -6.77 -13.05 8.56
CA VAL A 117 -6.25 -12.02 9.46
C VAL A 117 -7.32 -11.72 10.50
N ARG A 118 -7.01 -11.97 11.77
CA ARG A 118 -7.85 -11.51 12.88
C ARG A 118 -7.42 -10.10 13.28
N LYS A 119 -8.32 -9.12 13.17
CA LYS A 119 -8.12 -7.74 13.62
C LYS A 119 -8.27 -7.64 15.14
N GLU A 120 -7.34 -8.20 15.88
CA GLU A 120 -7.17 -7.82 17.29
C GLU A 120 -6.48 -6.45 17.38
N PRO A 121 -6.66 -5.69 18.48
CA PRO A 121 -6.05 -4.38 18.64
C PRO A 121 -4.54 -4.56 18.81
N LEU A 122 -3.85 -4.66 17.69
CA LEU A 122 -2.75 -3.81 17.28
C LEU A 122 -2.25 -4.28 15.91
N GLY A 123 -1.79 -3.32 15.12
CA GLY A 123 -0.98 -3.61 13.94
C GLY A 123 0.22 -4.50 14.28
N MET A 124 0.80 -5.04 13.22
CA MET A 124 1.92 -5.99 13.21
C MET A 124 2.76 -5.96 14.49
N THR A 125 2.61 -7.01 15.29
CA THR A 125 3.33 -7.14 16.54
C THR A 125 4.84 -7.18 16.29
N PRO A 126 5.70 -6.67 17.20
CA PRO A 126 7.14 -6.72 17.00
C PRO A 126 7.64 -8.13 16.67
N HIS A 127 7.08 -9.16 17.31
CA HIS A 127 7.47 -10.55 17.09
C HIS A 127 7.27 -11.04 15.65
N GLU A 128 6.38 -10.44 14.86
CA GLU A 128 6.20 -10.76 13.44
C GLU A 128 7.30 -10.14 12.55
N ILE A 129 7.83 -8.98 12.94
CA ILE A 129 8.87 -8.25 12.18
C ILE A 129 10.29 -8.64 12.61
N LEU A 130 10.48 -8.99 13.88
CA LEU A 130 11.78 -9.35 14.43
C LEU A 130 12.52 -10.44 13.62
N PRO A 131 11.86 -11.52 13.15
CA PRO A 131 12.52 -12.52 12.30
C PRO A 131 13.09 -11.93 11.01
N LYS A 132 12.39 -10.98 10.39
CA LYS A 132 12.87 -10.30 9.17
C LYS A 132 14.02 -9.34 9.47
N LEU A 133 13.92 -8.60 10.57
CA LEU A 133 14.96 -7.66 11.00
C LEU A 133 16.26 -8.38 11.36
N PHE A 134 16.19 -9.37 12.24
CA PHE A 134 17.35 -10.11 12.72
C PHE A 134 17.77 -11.28 11.80
N GLY A 135 16.99 -11.59 10.78
CA GLY A 135 17.33 -12.52 9.70
C GLY A 135 17.77 -11.79 8.42
N GLU A 136 16.84 -11.63 7.47
CA GLU A 136 17.10 -11.09 6.12
C GLU A 136 17.86 -9.76 6.15
N LEU A 137 17.41 -8.79 6.96
CA LEU A 137 18.01 -7.45 6.98
C LEU A 137 19.38 -7.43 7.64
N LYS A 138 19.56 -8.22 8.71
CA LYS A 138 20.86 -8.42 9.36
C LYS A 138 21.89 -8.94 8.36
N THR A 139 21.54 -10.00 7.61
CA THR A 139 22.44 -10.58 6.61
C THR A 139 22.71 -9.62 5.46
N ARG A 140 21.68 -8.94 4.94
CA ARG A 140 21.82 -7.96 3.84
C ARG A 140 22.82 -6.85 4.16
N TYR A 141 22.83 -6.39 5.41
CA TYR A 141 23.58 -5.21 5.81
C TYR A 141 24.84 -5.48 6.62
N ALA A 142 25.26 -6.75 6.76
CA ALA A 142 26.41 -7.15 7.56
C ALA A 142 27.70 -6.38 7.19
N GLU A 143 27.95 -6.21 5.88
CA GLU A 143 29.17 -5.56 5.37
C GLU A 143 29.03 -4.04 5.15
N ARG A 144 27.86 -3.47 5.42
CA ARG A 144 27.56 -2.06 5.12
C ARG A 144 27.67 -1.19 6.39
N PRO A 145 28.66 -0.27 6.47
CA PRO A 145 28.83 0.61 7.63
C PRO A 145 27.88 1.83 7.53
N GLY A 146 26.59 1.62 7.80
CA GLY A 146 25.57 2.67 7.81
C GLY A 146 24.95 3.01 6.44
N GLY A 147 23.98 3.94 6.46
CA GLY A 147 23.27 4.35 5.25
C GLY A 147 22.38 3.25 4.65
N TYR A 148 21.62 2.56 5.52
CA TYR A 148 20.70 1.47 5.14
C TYR A 148 19.41 1.97 4.47
N THR A 149 19.14 3.27 4.60
CA THR A 149 17.93 3.89 4.08
C THR A 149 18.26 4.91 3.00
N ARG A 150 17.28 5.20 2.16
CA ARG A 150 17.34 6.27 1.17
C ARG A 150 16.01 6.99 1.11
N VAL A 151 16.08 8.31 1.01
CA VAL A 151 14.92 9.17 0.76
C VAL A 151 15.03 9.72 -0.66
N LEU A 152 14.00 9.48 -1.46
CA LEU A 152 13.88 9.98 -2.82
C LEU A 152 12.67 10.89 -2.89
N ARG A 153 12.88 12.18 -3.19
CA ARG A 153 11.76 13.10 -3.42
C ARG A 153 10.95 12.64 -4.62
N THR A 154 9.64 12.75 -4.51
CA THR A 154 8.69 12.44 -5.59
C THR A 154 7.73 13.61 -5.75
N GLU A 155 6.98 13.57 -6.84
CA GLU A 155 5.81 14.42 -6.99
C GLU A 155 4.85 14.23 -5.81
N PRO A 156 4.05 15.27 -5.46
CA PRO A 156 3.06 15.20 -4.41
C PRO A 156 2.14 13.99 -4.57
N ARG A 157 2.06 13.16 -3.53
CA ARG A 157 1.16 11.99 -3.52
C ARG A 157 -0.31 12.42 -3.57
N ASN A 158 -0.63 13.54 -2.93
CA ASN A 158 -1.95 14.13 -2.91
C ASN A 158 -1.98 15.38 -3.78
N ALA A 159 -2.81 15.36 -4.81
CA ALA A 159 -2.95 16.49 -5.73
C ALA A 159 -3.70 17.69 -5.12
N TYR A 160 -4.38 17.51 -3.99
CA TYR A 160 -5.14 18.57 -3.33
C TYR A 160 -4.27 19.45 -2.43
N ASP A 161 -3.50 18.86 -1.52
CA ASP A 161 -2.64 19.62 -0.58
C ASP A 161 -1.28 20.01 -1.16
N GLN A 162 -0.87 19.39 -2.28
CA GLN A 162 0.42 19.62 -2.95
C GLN A 162 1.63 19.50 -2.00
N ALA A 163 1.49 18.73 -0.91
CA ALA A 163 2.55 18.59 0.07
C ALA A 163 3.76 17.84 -0.52
N PRO A 164 5.00 18.35 -0.33
CA PRO A 164 6.21 17.67 -0.82
C PRO A 164 6.27 16.23 -0.33
N SER A 165 6.36 15.29 -1.26
CA SER A 165 6.33 13.86 -0.97
C SER A 165 7.68 13.20 -1.24
N ALA A 166 7.91 12.05 -0.60
CA ALA A 166 9.12 11.27 -0.80
C ALA A 166 8.86 9.78 -0.57
N ILE A 167 9.68 8.95 -1.20
CA ILE A 167 9.79 7.52 -0.95
C ILE A 167 10.96 7.30 0.00
N LEU A 168 10.67 6.67 1.15
CA LEU A 168 11.68 6.11 2.05
C LEU A 168 11.84 4.62 1.74
N GLU A 169 13.05 4.20 1.41
CA GLU A 169 13.35 2.82 1.04
C GLU A 169 14.56 2.26 1.78
N LEU A 170 14.56 0.92 1.92
CA LEU A 170 15.71 0.13 2.35
C LEU A 170 16.60 -0.16 1.13
N VAL A 171 17.88 0.23 1.21
CA VAL A 171 18.84 0.07 0.11
C VAL A 171 19.15 -1.41 -0.15
N ASP A 172 19.57 -1.73 -1.37
CA ASP A 172 19.96 -3.10 -1.76
C ASP A 172 18.83 -4.14 -1.65
N GLY A 173 17.61 -3.71 -1.34
CA GLY A 173 16.42 -4.55 -1.26
C GLY A 173 15.80 -4.88 -2.63
N PRO A 174 14.78 -5.75 -2.65
CA PRO A 174 14.12 -6.17 -3.88
C PRO A 174 13.34 -5.04 -4.59
N ARG A 175 12.97 -3.98 -3.84
CA ARG A 175 12.22 -2.82 -4.33
C ARG A 175 13.04 -1.53 -4.34
N ASP A 176 14.37 -1.62 -4.43
CA ASP A 176 15.24 -0.44 -4.52
C ASP A 176 14.97 0.33 -5.82
N LEU A 177 14.40 1.53 -5.68
CA LEU A 177 14.00 2.39 -6.78
C LEU A 177 15.23 2.94 -7.52
N ARG A 178 16.28 3.34 -6.80
CA ARG A 178 17.50 3.86 -7.43
C ARG A 178 18.19 2.80 -8.26
N PHE A 179 18.23 1.56 -7.80
CA PHE A 179 18.75 0.42 -8.58
C PHE A 179 17.95 0.23 -9.87
N THR A 180 16.62 0.22 -9.76
CA THR A 180 15.71 0.07 -10.91
C THR A 180 15.86 1.22 -11.91
N MET A 181 15.94 2.46 -11.44
CA MET A 181 16.12 3.65 -12.28
C MET A 181 17.49 3.67 -12.96
N THR A 182 18.55 3.23 -12.25
CA THR A 182 19.89 3.10 -12.83
C THR A 182 19.91 2.04 -13.93
N ALA A 183 19.28 0.89 -13.70
CA ALA A 183 19.15 -0.15 -14.72
C ALA A 183 18.39 0.35 -15.96
N LYS A 184 17.28 1.09 -15.77
CA LYS A 184 16.54 1.72 -16.88
C LYS A 184 17.39 2.73 -17.65
N ALA A 185 18.15 3.57 -16.95
CA ALA A 185 19.04 4.56 -17.57
C ALA A 185 20.15 3.89 -18.38
N VAL A 186 20.80 2.85 -17.83
CA VAL A 186 21.82 2.08 -18.54
C VAL A 186 21.24 1.34 -19.74
N ALA A 187 20.08 0.69 -19.58
CA ALA A 187 19.39 0.02 -20.68
C ALA A 187 19.07 0.99 -21.81
N ARG A 188 18.54 2.18 -21.48
CA ARG A 188 18.26 3.24 -22.43
C ARG A 188 19.53 3.76 -23.12
N GLY A 189 20.60 4.04 -22.37
CA GLY A 189 21.86 4.52 -22.93
C GLY A 189 22.50 3.53 -23.90
N GLN A 190 22.55 2.25 -23.54
CA GLN A 190 23.02 1.17 -24.43
C GLN A 190 22.17 1.08 -25.70
N HIS A 191 20.87 1.25 -25.52
CA HIS A 191 19.89 1.19 -26.59
C HIS A 191 20.06 2.38 -27.57
N GLU A 192 20.22 3.60 -27.06
CA GLU A 192 20.41 4.83 -27.85
C GLU A 192 21.86 5.02 -28.34
N GLY A 193 22.78 4.12 -27.98
CA GLY A 193 24.19 4.19 -28.36
C GLY A 193 24.99 5.29 -27.64
N TRP A 194 24.48 5.77 -26.50
CA TRP A 194 25.12 6.83 -25.74
C TRP A 194 26.33 6.30 -24.96
N ALA A 195 27.41 7.10 -24.94
CA ALA A 195 28.51 6.88 -24.01
C ALA A 195 28.01 7.02 -22.56
N MET A 196 28.63 6.26 -21.64
CA MET A 196 28.24 6.28 -20.24
C MET A 196 28.66 7.60 -19.58
N ASN A 197 27.68 8.37 -19.09
CA ASN A 197 27.95 9.60 -18.35
C ASN A 197 28.48 9.30 -16.94
N ASP A 198 29.31 10.21 -16.40
CA ASP A 198 29.90 10.10 -15.05
C ASP A 198 28.86 9.91 -13.93
N VAL A 199 27.71 10.59 -14.04
CA VAL A 199 26.62 10.48 -13.06
C VAL A 199 26.03 9.07 -13.07
N THR A 200 25.81 8.52 -14.25
CA THR A 200 25.30 7.15 -14.41
C THR A 200 26.30 6.15 -13.90
N GLN A 201 27.59 6.32 -14.22
CA GLN A 201 28.66 5.47 -13.71
C GLN A 201 28.73 5.49 -12.17
N LYS A 202 28.72 6.68 -11.56
CA LYS A 202 28.64 6.85 -10.10
C LYS A 202 27.41 6.18 -9.49
N ASN A 203 26.26 6.24 -10.17
CA ASN A 203 25.04 5.57 -9.72
C ASN A 203 25.17 4.04 -9.80
N VAL A 204 25.72 3.51 -10.88
CA VAL A 204 26.02 2.08 -11.06
C VAL A 204 26.89 1.58 -9.92
N ASP A 205 27.98 2.27 -9.63
CA ASP A 205 28.89 1.87 -8.56
C ASP A 205 28.19 1.93 -7.19
N LYS A 206 27.39 2.97 -6.93
CA LYS A 206 26.62 3.11 -5.66
C LYS A 206 25.62 1.98 -5.42
N VAL A 207 24.89 1.53 -6.45
CA VAL A 207 23.82 0.53 -6.30
C VAL A 207 24.29 -0.92 -6.41
N THR A 208 25.57 -1.12 -6.75
CA THR A 208 26.19 -2.44 -6.90
C THR A 208 27.24 -2.75 -5.83
N ARG A 209 27.85 -1.75 -5.18
CA ARG A 209 28.96 -1.91 -4.23
C ARG A 209 28.70 -2.92 -3.10
N TYR A 210 27.53 -2.87 -2.47
CA TYR A 210 27.19 -3.71 -1.29
C TYR A 210 26.03 -4.67 -1.56
N ARG A 211 25.51 -4.70 -2.80
CA ARG A 211 24.40 -5.57 -3.16
C ARG A 211 24.92 -6.97 -3.45
N GLU A 212 24.21 -7.98 -2.95
CA GLU A 212 24.42 -9.36 -3.33
C GLU A 212 24.35 -9.54 -4.86
N GLY A 213 25.39 -10.10 -5.46
CA GLY A 213 25.52 -10.25 -6.92
C GLY A 213 25.96 -8.98 -7.67
N GLY A 214 26.06 -7.82 -6.99
CA GLY A 214 26.67 -6.58 -7.50
C GLY A 214 26.28 -6.22 -8.93
N LYS A 215 27.30 -6.04 -9.80
CA LYS A 215 27.10 -5.71 -11.23
C LYS A 215 26.33 -6.78 -12.00
N LYS A 216 26.53 -8.07 -11.71
CA LYS A 216 25.79 -9.16 -12.37
C LYS A 216 24.27 -9.04 -12.13
N ALA A 217 23.87 -8.66 -10.92
CA ALA A 217 22.46 -8.41 -10.60
C ALA A 217 21.91 -7.22 -11.40
N LEU A 218 22.71 -6.16 -11.56
CA LEU A 218 22.34 -4.99 -12.37
C LEU A 218 22.20 -5.36 -13.85
N ASP A 219 23.17 -6.07 -14.42
CA ASP A 219 23.17 -6.47 -15.83
C ASP A 219 21.99 -7.38 -16.16
N LYS A 220 21.62 -8.26 -15.22
CA LYS A 220 20.40 -9.09 -15.32
C LYS A 220 19.13 -8.22 -15.39
N LEU A 221 19.05 -7.15 -14.60
CA LEU A 221 17.90 -6.24 -14.64
C LEU A 221 17.91 -5.36 -15.91
N VAL A 222 19.08 -4.92 -16.36
CA VAL A 222 19.25 -4.17 -17.62
C VAL A 222 18.77 -4.98 -18.81
N SER A 223 19.11 -6.28 -18.89
CA SER A 223 18.67 -7.15 -19.99
C SER A 223 17.15 -7.34 -20.00
N GLN A 224 16.49 -7.36 -18.84
CA GLN A 224 15.03 -7.41 -18.75
C GLN A 224 14.37 -6.18 -19.37
N PHE A 225 14.97 -4.98 -19.22
CA PHE A 225 14.46 -3.74 -19.81
C PHE A 225 14.71 -3.63 -21.33
N LYS A 226 15.58 -4.45 -21.91
CA LYS A 226 15.76 -4.51 -23.38
C LYS A 226 14.57 -5.13 -24.08
N HIS A 227 13.76 -5.92 -23.38
CA HIS A 227 12.62 -6.62 -23.94
C HIS A 227 11.29 -5.91 -23.62
N LEU A 228 10.35 -5.91 -24.56
CA LEU A 228 8.98 -5.46 -24.31
C LEU A 228 8.38 -6.28 -23.16
N SER A 229 7.90 -5.63 -22.09
CA SER A 229 7.29 -6.26 -20.91
C SER A 229 5.93 -6.90 -21.22
N ARG A 230 5.90 -7.87 -22.14
CA ARG A 230 4.72 -8.59 -22.64
C ARG A 230 5.09 -10.04 -22.91
N HIS A 231 4.16 -10.96 -22.62
CA HIS A 231 4.26 -12.37 -23.03
C HIS A 231 4.35 -12.50 -24.56
N SER A 232 4.93 -13.61 -25.03
CA SER A 232 5.22 -13.84 -26.46
C SER A 232 4.02 -13.58 -27.38
N ALA A 233 2.85 -14.12 -27.04
CA ALA A 233 1.62 -13.93 -27.83
C ALA A 233 1.17 -12.46 -27.90
N ALA A 234 1.13 -11.77 -26.76
CA ALA A 234 0.74 -10.34 -26.69
C ALA A 234 1.77 -9.42 -27.38
N ARG A 235 3.04 -9.81 -27.40
CA ARG A 235 4.08 -9.12 -28.16
C ARG A 235 3.88 -9.32 -29.66
N GLN A 236 3.65 -10.55 -30.11
CA GLN A 236 3.37 -10.84 -31.52
C GLN A 236 2.13 -10.09 -32.02
N ALA A 237 1.03 -10.12 -31.27
CA ALA A 237 -0.19 -9.38 -31.62
C ALA A 237 0.06 -7.87 -31.80
N LEU A 238 0.82 -7.25 -30.89
CA LEU A 238 1.20 -5.83 -31.01
C LEU A 238 2.02 -5.55 -32.28
N LEU A 239 3.06 -6.36 -32.53
CA LEU A 239 3.93 -6.15 -33.68
C LEU A 239 3.18 -6.34 -35.00
N ARG A 240 2.31 -7.36 -35.08
CA ARG A 240 1.43 -7.56 -36.24
C ARG A 240 0.50 -6.36 -36.45
N GLY A 241 -0.12 -5.86 -35.38
CA GLY A 241 -0.96 -4.66 -35.43
C GLY A 241 -0.21 -3.44 -35.92
N LEU A 242 0.98 -3.16 -35.39
CA LEU A 242 1.82 -2.03 -35.83
C LEU A 242 2.23 -2.15 -37.30
N VAL A 243 2.64 -3.34 -37.74
CA VAL A 243 3.03 -3.57 -39.15
C VAL A 243 1.81 -3.44 -40.08
N THR A 244 0.65 -3.95 -39.70
CA THR A 244 -0.59 -3.75 -40.47
C THR A 244 -0.93 -2.25 -40.58
N SER A 245 -0.91 -1.53 -39.46
CA SER A 245 -1.18 -0.08 -39.47
C SER A 245 -0.15 0.67 -40.31
N LEU A 246 1.12 0.29 -40.26
CA LEU A 246 2.17 0.87 -41.10
C LEU A 246 1.92 0.64 -42.58
N VAL A 247 1.53 -0.58 -42.98
CA VAL A 247 1.19 -0.89 -44.38
C VAL A 247 -0.06 -0.12 -44.83
N LYS A 248 -1.05 0.03 -43.96
CA LYS A 248 -2.31 0.72 -44.29
C LYS A 248 -2.18 2.24 -44.42
N HIS A 249 -1.37 2.84 -43.56
CA HIS A 249 -1.29 4.29 -43.41
C HIS A 249 0.05 4.88 -43.90
N GLU A 250 0.99 4.03 -44.31
CA GLU A 250 2.36 4.35 -44.74
C GLU A 250 3.24 5.05 -43.68
N HIS A 251 2.63 5.61 -42.63
CA HIS A 251 3.25 6.24 -41.50
C HIS A 251 2.45 5.97 -40.21
N ILE A 252 3.15 5.72 -39.11
CA ILE A 252 2.55 5.57 -37.78
C ILE A 252 3.43 6.23 -36.71
N GLN A 253 2.80 6.73 -35.65
CA GLN A 253 3.49 7.26 -34.47
C GLN A 253 3.43 6.23 -33.33
N THR A 254 4.59 5.85 -32.79
CA THR A 254 4.69 4.93 -31.66
C THR A 254 6.00 5.14 -30.89
N THR A 255 6.18 4.46 -29.77
CA THR A 255 7.41 4.55 -28.98
C THR A 255 8.58 3.94 -29.75
N TRP A 256 9.77 4.53 -29.67
CA TRP A 256 10.97 4.09 -30.37
C TRP A 256 11.23 2.56 -30.26
N PRO A 257 11.17 1.90 -29.08
CA PRO A 257 11.43 0.45 -28.99
C PRO A 257 10.41 -0.41 -29.74
N LYS A 258 9.13 -0.01 -29.72
CA LYS A 258 8.07 -0.67 -30.50
C LYS A 258 8.32 -0.49 -32.00
N ALA A 259 8.75 0.70 -32.41
CA ALA A 259 9.04 1.00 -33.81
C ALA A 259 10.20 0.14 -34.34
N LYS A 260 11.32 0.01 -33.59
CA LYS A 260 12.43 -0.84 -34.02
C LYS A 260 12.10 -2.33 -34.07
N GLU A 261 11.39 -2.84 -33.07
CA GLU A 261 10.94 -4.24 -33.10
C GLU A 261 9.97 -4.49 -34.26
N ALA A 262 9.07 -3.55 -34.54
CA ALA A 262 8.16 -3.62 -35.69
C ALA A 262 8.90 -3.49 -37.03
N GLN A 263 9.95 -2.66 -37.10
CA GLN A 263 10.76 -2.46 -38.30
C GLN A 263 11.28 -3.79 -38.85
N ARG A 264 11.87 -4.65 -38.00
CA ARG A 264 12.39 -5.96 -38.44
C ARG A 264 11.31 -6.82 -39.11
N LEU A 265 10.08 -6.76 -38.60
CA LEU A 265 8.94 -7.51 -39.15
C LEU A 265 8.39 -6.85 -40.42
N ALA A 266 8.36 -5.53 -40.48
CA ALA A 266 7.97 -4.76 -41.66
C ALA A 266 8.92 -5.01 -42.84
N GLU A 267 10.24 -4.91 -42.63
CA GLU A 267 11.27 -5.20 -43.64
C GLU A 267 11.11 -6.62 -44.21
N LYS A 268 10.86 -7.60 -43.33
CA LYS A 268 10.58 -8.98 -43.72
C LYS A 268 9.30 -9.10 -44.55
N LEU A 269 8.24 -8.38 -44.17
CA LEU A 269 6.98 -8.38 -44.90
C LEU A 269 7.14 -7.78 -46.31
N ILE A 270 7.84 -6.66 -46.45
CA ILE A 270 8.16 -6.06 -47.76
C ILE A 270 9.01 -7.01 -48.60
N THR A 271 10.00 -7.68 -47.99
CA THR A 271 10.82 -8.69 -48.68
C THR A 271 9.98 -9.86 -49.21
N LEU A 272 8.97 -10.31 -48.46
CA LEU A 272 8.02 -11.33 -48.91
C LEU A 272 7.15 -10.81 -50.05
N ALA A 273 6.66 -9.56 -49.95
CA ALA A 273 5.84 -8.94 -50.98
C ALA A 273 6.58 -8.81 -52.32
N LYS A 274 7.87 -8.45 -52.29
CA LYS A 274 8.71 -8.33 -53.51
C LYS A 274 8.84 -9.62 -54.33
N ARG A 275 8.70 -10.80 -53.72
CA ARG A 275 8.82 -12.10 -54.41
C ARG A 275 7.53 -12.56 -55.09
N ASP A 276 6.41 -12.00 -54.65
CA ASP A 276 5.06 -12.20 -55.15
C ASP A 276 4.68 -13.61 -55.69
N ASN A 277 4.77 -14.63 -54.84
CA ASN A 277 4.21 -15.95 -55.12
C ASN A 277 3.18 -16.38 -54.06
N GLU A 278 2.42 -17.44 -54.35
CA GLU A 278 1.34 -17.91 -53.48
C GLU A 278 1.84 -18.28 -52.07
N ALA A 279 3.01 -18.92 -51.99
CA ALA A 279 3.63 -19.29 -50.71
C ALA A 279 4.04 -18.05 -49.88
N THR A 280 4.53 -16.99 -50.53
CA THR A 280 4.87 -15.73 -49.85
C THR A 280 3.63 -14.95 -49.42
N ARG A 281 2.56 -14.98 -50.22
CA ARG A 281 1.26 -14.36 -49.87
C ARG A 281 0.65 -15.00 -48.62
N ARG A 282 0.65 -16.33 -48.51
CA ARG A 282 0.19 -17.05 -47.30
C ARG A 282 1.02 -16.68 -46.06
N LYS A 283 2.34 -16.56 -46.20
CA LYS A 283 3.23 -16.13 -45.10
C LYS A 283 2.98 -14.68 -44.68
N ALA A 284 2.72 -13.78 -45.63
CA ALA A 284 2.38 -12.40 -45.37
C ALA A 284 1.04 -12.26 -44.63
N GLN A 285 0.03 -13.04 -45.00
CA GLN A 285 -1.26 -13.11 -44.30
C GLN A 285 -1.11 -13.49 -42.82
N GLY A 286 -0.22 -14.44 -42.50
CA GLY A 286 0.07 -14.80 -41.10
C GLY A 286 0.72 -13.69 -40.27
N ILE A 287 1.38 -12.72 -40.93
CA ILE A 287 2.01 -11.56 -40.30
C ILE A 287 1.00 -10.42 -40.15
N LEU A 288 0.18 -10.14 -41.15
CA LEU A 288 -0.81 -9.08 -41.08
C LEU A 288 -1.90 -9.43 -40.07
N TYR A 289 -2.23 -8.50 -39.18
CA TYR A 289 -3.45 -8.55 -38.38
C TYR A 289 -4.64 -8.26 -39.31
N VAL A 290 -5.57 -9.20 -39.41
CA VAL A 290 -6.84 -9.07 -40.14
C VAL A 290 -7.93 -8.84 -39.10
#